data_AF-X0VR07-F1
#
_entry.id   AF-X0VR07-F1
#
_cell.length_a   1.000
_cell.length_b   1.000
_cell.length_c   1.000
_cell.angle_alpha   90.00
_cell.angle_beta   90.00
_cell.angle_gamma   90.00
#
_symmetry.space_group_name_H-M   'P 1'
#
loop_
_entity.id
_entity.type
_entity.pdbx_description
1 polymer ?
#
loop_
_entity_poly.entity_id
_entity_poly.type
_entity_poly.pdbx_seq_one_letter_code
_entity_poly.pdbx_strand_id
1 'polypeptide(L)'
;MLENLQFELKSMRYKIILDVIGKLVTQNAYISHEKISEILNEISVHQKLENKLEIIIKGERFKVLLFLFLLPIIIGGIGGLFPLFNFMIGNISFSGSLSFSVISELLFSIDFIIIFFSLLFCVYTSSHFFLEIISYERKRMLIVISNMIYIIAFFSAFINILNYF
;
A
#
# COMPACT_ATOMS: atom_id res chain seq x y z
N MET A 1 -21.72 -2.00 -36.19
CA MET A 1 -20.60 -1.06 -35.90
C MET A 1 -20.88 -0.22 -34.66
N LEU A 2 -22.01 0.50 -34.58
CA LEU A 2 -22.45 1.19 -33.35
C LEU A 2 -22.69 0.23 -32.16
N GLU A 3 -23.25 -0.95 -32.40
CA GLU A 3 -23.50 -1.95 -31.33
C GLU A 3 -22.20 -2.51 -30.72
N ASN A 4 -21.12 -2.61 -31.50
CA ASN A 4 -19.82 -3.04 -30.97
C ASN A 4 -19.17 -1.96 -30.08
N LEU A 5 -19.34 -0.68 -30.43
CA LEU A 5 -18.90 0.46 -29.61
C LEU A 5 -19.66 0.56 -28.28
N GLN A 6 -20.93 0.16 -28.26
CA GLN A 6 -21.72 0.10 -27.01
C GLN A 6 -21.17 -0.92 -26.00
N PHE A 7 -20.59 -2.02 -26.49
CA PHE A 7 -20.01 -3.07 -25.63
C PHE A 7 -18.65 -2.68 -25.04
N GLU A 8 -17.85 -1.87 -25.76
CA GLU A 8 -16.55 -1.38 -25.28
C GLU A 8 -16.66 -0.21 -24.29
N LEU A 9 -17.78 0.53 -24.31
CA LEU A 9 -17.90 1.81 -23.62
C LEU A 9 -18.91 1.76 -22.45
N LYS A 10 -18.43 1.27 -21.29
CA LYS A 10 -19.23 1.07 -20.05
C LYS A 10 -19.66 2.35 -19.30
N SER A 11 -19.25 3.55 -19.73
CA SER A 11 -19.47 4.80 -18.96
C SER A 11 -20.67 5.62 -19.46
N MET A 12 -21.40 6.25 -18.54
CA MET A 12 -22.57 7.10 -18.84
C MET A 12 -22.25 8.27 -19.79
N ARG A 13 -20.99 8.74 -19.79
CA ARG A 13 -20.51 9.78 -20.70
C ARG A 13 -20.52 9.32 -22.15
N TYR A 14 -20.09 8.08 -22.41
CA TYR A 14 -20.10 7.53 -23.76
C TYR A 14 -21.51 7.28 -24.29
N LYS A 15 -22.46 6.98 -23.41
CA LYS A 15 -23.89 6.86 -23.76
C LYS A 15 -24.45 8.20 -24.27
N ILE A 16 -24.09 9.31 -23.62
CA ILE A 16 -24.48 10.66 -24.05
C ILE A 16 -23.85 11.01 -25.40
N ILE A 17 -22.58 10.66 -25.61
CA ILE A 17 -21.89 10.93 -26.88
C ILE A 17 -22.50 10.13 -28.03
N LEU A 18 -22.84 8.86 -27.80
CA LEU A 18 -23.54 8.01 -28.78
C LEU A 18 -24.94 8.54 -29.11
N ASP A 19 -25.68 9.07 -28.14
CA ASP A 19 -26.98 9.74 -28.38
C ASP A 19 -26.82 11.00 -29.25
N VAL A 20 -25.75 11.78 -29.03
CA VAL A 20 -25.44 12.96 -29.84
C VAL A 20 -25.05 12.56 -31.27
N ILE A 21 -24.25 11.50 -31.43
CA ILE A 21 -23.90 10.92 -32.73
C ILE A 21 -25.17 10.44 -33.45
N GLY A 22 -26.07 9.74 -32.76
CA GLY A 22 -27.34 9.28 -33.32
C GLY A 22 -28.20 10.42 -33.86
N LYS A 23 -28.26 11.56 -33.16
CA LYS A 23 -28.97 12.76 -33.62
C LYS A 23 -28.28 13.42 -34.82
N LEU A 24 -26.96 13.43 -34.88
CA LEU A 24 -26.21 14.00 -36.02
C LEU A 24 -26.44 13.21 -37.30
N VAL A 25 -26.40 11.88 -37.24
CA VAL A 25 -26.66 10.99 -38.39
C VAL A 25 -28.01 11.29 -39.05
N THR A 26 -29.03 11.69 -38.28
CA THR A 26 -30.37 11.99 -38.80
C THR A 26 -30.49 13.32 -39.55
N GLN A 27 -29.52 14.24 -39.42
CA GLN A 27 -29.64 15.60 -39.97
C GLN A 27 -28.95 15.79 -41.33
N ASN A 28 -27.79 15.17 -41.59
CA ASN A 28 -27.15 15.21 -42.92
C ASN A 28 -26.01 14.17 -43.05
N ALA A 29 -26.19 13.09 -43.82
CA ALA A 29 -25.30 11.92 -43.79
C ALA A 29 -23.82 12.21 -44.13
N TYR A 30 -23.55 13.17 -45.03
CA TYR A 30 -22.19 13.44 -45.53
C TYR A 30 -21.38 14.34 -44.57
N ILE A 31 -21.96 15.47 -44.13
CA ILE A 31 -21.34 16.38 -43.15
C ILE A 31 -21.24 15.71 -41.77
N SER A 32 -22.17 14.80 -41.47
CA SER A 32 -22.15 14.05 -40.22
C SER A 32 -21.06 12.99 -40.22
N HIS A 33 -20.70 12.39 -41.36
CA HIS A 33 -19.65 11.37 -41.39
C HIS A 33 -18.29 11.92 -40.96
N GLU A 34 -17.89 13.07 -41.49
CA GLU A 34 -16.61 13.71 -41.16
C GLU A 34 -16.56 14.11 -39.67
N LYS A 35 -17.59 14.81 -39.18
CA LYS A 35 -17.70 15.18 -37.76
C LYS A 35 -17.78 13.98 -36.81
N ILE A 36 -18.48 12.91 -37.21
CA ILE A 36 -18.56 11.67 -36.42
C ILE A 36 -17.19 10.98 -36.38
N SER A 37 -16.46 10.98 -37.50
CA SER A 37 -15.11 10.41 -37.56
C SER A 37 -14.13 11.19 -36.67
N GLU A 38 -14.21 12.53 -36.67
CA GLU A 38 -13.43 13.38 -35.75
C GLU A 38 -13.75 13.07 -34.28
N ILE A 39 -15.04 13.01 -33.92
CA ILE A 39 -15.50 12.69 -32.56
C ILE A 39 -15.01 11.31 -32.13
N LEU A 40 -15.10 10.30 -33.01
CA LEU A 40 -14.62 8.94 -32.71
C LEU A 40 -13.10 8.90 -32.54
N ASN A 41 -12.34 9.67 -33.32
CA ASN A 41 -10.90 9.79 -33.15
C ASN A 41 -10.54 10.39 -31.79
N GLU A 42 -11.17 11.51 -31.40
CA GLU A 42 -10.95 12.14 -30.09
C GLU A 42 -11.32 11.21 -28.93
N ILE A 43 -12.44 10.49 -29.03
CA ILE A 43 -12.84 9.45 -28.08
C ILE A 43 -11.74 8.39 -27.94
N SER A 44 -11.21 7.90 -29.07
CA SER A 44 -10.17 6.86 -29.04
C SER A 44 -8.89 7.35 -28.34
N VAL A 45 -8.54 8.63 -28.49
CA VAL A 45 -7.42 9.27 -27.79
C VAL A 45 -7.71 9.35 -26.30
N HIS A 46 -8.89 9.81 -25.90
CA HIS A 46 -9.30 9.86 -24.50
C HIS A 46 -9.29 8.47 -23.84
N GLN A 47 -9.82 7.45 -24.51
CA GLN A 47 -9.86 6.09 -23.99
C GLN A 47 -8.44 5.52 -23.81
N LYS A 48 -7.51 5.82 -24.73
CA LYS A 48 -6.09 5.48 -24.57
C LYS A 48 -5.46 6.17 -23.35
N LEU A 49 -5.79 7.44 -23.10
CA LEU A 49 -5.30 8.18 -21.94
C LEU A 49 -5.89 7.65 -20.64
N GLU A 50 -7.19 7.35 -20.60
CA GLU A 50 -7.86 6.73 -19.45
C GLU A 50 -7.22 5.37 -19.12
N ASN A 51 -6.99 4.52 -20.12
CA ASN A 51 -6.32 3.23 -19.92
C ASN A 51 -4.90 3.40 -19.37
N LYS A 52 -4.13 4.35 -19.88
CA LYS A 52 -2.79 4.65 -19.35
C LYS A 52 -2.85 5.10 -17.90
N LEU A 53 -3.79 5.98 -17.56
CA LEU A 53 -3.96 6.51 -16.21
C LEU A 53 -4.43 5.41 -15.24
N GLU A 54 -5.33 4.52 -15.67
CA GLU A 54 -5.75 3.35 -14.88
C GLU A 54 -4.56 2.43 -14.56
N ILE A 55 -3.68 2.17 -15.54
CA ILE A 55 -2.47 1.38 -15.34
C ILE A 55 -1.55 2.06 -14.31
N ILE A 56 -1.35 3.38 -14.41
CA ILE A 56 -0.52 4.14 -13.47
C ILE A 56 -1.09 4.05 -12.05
N ILE A 57 -2.39 4.29 -11.87
CA ILE A 57 -3.06 4.20 -10.55
C ILE A 57 -2.95 2.79 -9.98
N LYS A 58 -3.14 1.75 -10.80
CA LYS A 58 -2.95 0.35 -10.34
C LYS A 58 -1.51 0.11 -9.91
N GLY A 59 -0.53 0.65 -10.64
CA GLY A 59 0.89 0.57 -10.31
C GLY A 59 1.22 1.26 -8.98
N GLU A 60 0.71 2.47 -8.75
CA GLU A 60 0.89 3.17 -7.46
C GLU A 60 0.23 2.41 -6.31
N ARG A 61 -0.97 1.89 -6.52
CA ARG A 61 -1.66 1.04 -5.54
C ARG A 61 -0.82 -0.16 -5.12
N PHE A 62 -0.20 -0.83 -6.09
CA PHE A 62 0.68 -1.96 -5.82
C PHE A 62 1.91 -1.55 -5.00
N LYS A 63 2.59 -0.46 -5.37
CA LYS A 63 3.79 0.02 -4.66
C LYS A 63 3.52 0.28 -3.19
N VAL A 64 2.45 1.00 -2.88
CA VAL A 64 2.14 1.33 -1.48
C VAL A 64 1.72 0.09 -0.71
N LEU A 65 0.95 -0.83 -1.31
CA LEU A 65 0.65 -2.11 -0.65
C LEU A 65 1.93 -2.87 -0.31
N LEU A 66 2.92 -2.88 -1.21
CA LEU A 66 4.22 -3.48 -0.95
C LEU A 66 4.93 -2.78 0.24
N PHE A 67 4.97 -1.45 0.25
CA PHE A 67 5.56 -0.70 1.37
C PHE A 67 4.83 -0.92 2.69
N LEU A 68 3.51 -1.04 2.67
CA LEU A 68 2.69 -1.29 3.85
C LEU A 68 3.08 -2.61 4.54
N PHE A 69 3.52 -3.61 3.80
CA PHE A 69 3.97 -4.88 4.36
C PHE A 69 5.47 -4.90 4.68
N LEU A 70 6.29 -4.29 3.82
CA LEU A 70 7.75 -4.32 3.95
C LEU A 70 8.25 -3.47 5.13
N LEU A 71 7.68 -2.28 5.32
CA LEU A 71 8.14 -1.31 6.31
C LEU A 71 7.96 -1.80 7.77
N PRO A 72 6.81 -2.39 8.16
CA PRO A 72 6.66 -3.05 9.46
C PRO A 72 7.71 -4.14 9.73
N ILE A 73 8.08 -4.91 8.71
CA ILE A 73 9.07 -5.99 8.82
C ILE A 73 10.46 -5.41 9.08
N ILE A 74 10.87 -4.39 8.31
CA ILE A 74 12.18 -3.74 8.46
C ILE A 74 12.29 -3.07 9.83
N ILE A 75 11.27 -2.28 10.21
CA ILE A 75 11.25 -1.57 11.48
C ILE A 75 11.19 -2.55 12.66
N GLY A 76 10.35 -3.58 12.56
CA GLY A 76 10.26 -4.64 13.56
C GLY A 76 11.59 -5.38 13.72
N GLY A 77 12.22 -5.76 12.59
CA GLY A 77 13.51 -6.42 12.57
C GLY A 77 14.60 -5.59 13.25
N ILE A 78 14.78 -4.33 12.82
CA ILE A 78 15.79 -3.43 13.40
C ILE A 78 15.50 -3.15 14.88
N GLY A 79 14.23 -2.89 15.22
CA GLY A 79 13.81 -2.63 16.60
C GLY A 79 14.05 -3.83 17.52
N GLY A 80 13.78 -5.05 17.04
CA GLY A 80 14.04 -6.28 17.78
C GLY A 80 15.53 -6.54 18.03
N LEU A 81 16.43 -5.89 17.27
CA LEU A 81 17.87 -5.91 17.49
C LEU A 81 18.35 -5.00 18.63
N PHE A 82 17.51 -4.10 19.14
CA PHE A 82 17.90 -3.13 20.16
C PHE A 82 18.55 -3.72 21.43
N PRO A 83 18.06 -4.84 22.01
CA PRO A 83 18.67 -5.43 23.21
C PRO A 83 20.13 -5.84 23.01
N LEU A 84 20.54 -6.20 21.79
CA LEU A 84 21.95 -6.48 21.47
C LEU A 84 22.84 -5.29 21.77
N PHE A 85 22.40 -4.09 21.42
CA PHE A 85 23.20 -2.88 21.63
C PHE A 85 23.36 -2.62 23.12
N ASN A 86 22.32 -2.82 23.92
CA ASN A 86 22.42 -2.71 25.37
C ASN A 86 23.34 -3.78 25.97
N PHE A 87 23.31 -5.03 25.49
CA PHE A 87 24.23 -6.08 25.92
C PHE A 87 25.68 -5.87 25.49
N MET A 88 25.92 -5.26 24.32
CA MET A 88 27.27 -4.95 23.84
C MET A 88 27.88 -3.74 24.55
N ILE A 89 27.06 -2.76 24.93
CA ILE A 89 27.50 -1.53 25.60
C ILE A 89 27.63 -1.74 27.11
N GLY A 90 26.72 -2.49 27.72
CA GLY A 90 26.86 -2.94 29.10
C GLY A 90 27.87 -4.06 29.16
N ASN A 91 29.02 -3.87 29.81
CA ASN A 91 30.02 -4.90 30.10
C ASN A 91 29.46 -6.01 31.05
N ILE A 92 28.34 -6.62 30.69
CA ILE A 92 27.79 -7.77 31.40
C ILE A 92 28.66 -8.95 30.97
N SER A 93 29.55 -9.35 31.88
CA SER A 93 30.35 -10.55 31.72
C SER A 93 29.44 -11.71 31.36
N PHE A 94 29.59 -12.20 30.13
CA PHE A 94 28.73 -13.19 29.52
C PHE A 94 28.96 -14.57 30.18
N SER A 95 28.36 -14.80 31.35
CA SER A 95 28.47 -16.07 32.06
C SER A 95 27.45 -17.07 31.53
N GLY A 96 27.77 -17.69 30.38
CA GLY A 96 27.42 -19.06 29.96
C GLY A 96 25.97 -19.56 29.93
N SER A 97 24.99 -18.82 30.43
CA SER A 97 23.58 -19.17 30.35
C SER A 97 22.76 -17.90 30.52
N LEU A 98 22.07 -17.46 29.46
CA LEU A 98 20.95 -16.53 29.60
C LEU A 98 19.91 -17.19 30.52
N SER A 99 19.91 -16.81 31.80
CA SER A 99 18.85 -17.22 32.70
C SER A 99 17.56 -16.52 32.27
N PHE A 100 16.43 -17.22 32.41
CA PHE A 100 15.10 -16.65 32.14
C PHE A 100 14.86 -15.32 32.88
N SER A 101 15.52 -15.11 34.03
CA SER A 101 15.46 -13.86 34.78
C SER A 101 16.03 -12.67 33.98
N VAL A 102 17.17 -12.83 33.31
CA VAL A 102 17.82 -11.76 32.51
C VAL A 102 16.96 -11.42 31.29
N ILE A 103 16.38 -12.42 30.63
CA ILE A 103 15.44 -12.21 29.52
C ILE A 103 14.21 -11.43 29.98
N SER A 104 13.66 -11.78 31.16
CA SER A 104 12.52 -11.06 31.72
C SER A 104 12.88 -9.61 32.08
N GLU A 105 14.07 -9.37 32.61
CA GLU A 105 14.54 -8.04 33.00
C GLU A 105 14.70 -7.13 31.78
N LEU A 106 15.14 -7.67 30.65
CA LEU A 106 15.21 -6.93 29.37
C LEU A 106 13.85 -6.64 28.77
N LEU A 107 12.95 -7.63 28.75
CA LEU A 107 11.58 -7.46 28.23
C LEU A 107 10.79 -6.41 29.01
N PHE A 108 11.02 -6.33 30.33
CA PHE A 108 10.36 -5.36 31.20
C PHE A 108 11.21 -4.11 31.50
N SER A 109 12.34 -3.93 30.81
CA SER A 109 13.10 -2.69 30.91
C SER A 109 12.29 -1.52 30.34
N ILE A 110 12.39 -0.36 30.99
CA ILE A 110 11.67 0.85 30.58
C ILE A 110 12.04 1.25 29.14
N ASP A 111 13.33 1.14 28.79
CA ASP A 111 13.83 1.48 27.45
C ASP A 111 13.23 0.58 26.37
N PHE A 112 13.10 -0.73 26.64
CA PHE A 112 12.48 -1.67 25.71
C PHE A 112 11.02 -1.32 25.45
N ILE A 113 10.26 -1.04 26.51
CA ILE A 113 8.84 -0.66 26.41
C ILE A 113 8.69 0.63 25.61
N ILE A 114 9.50 1.66 25.89
CA ILE A 114 9.46 2.95 25.18
C ILE A 114 9.75 2.75 23.70
N ILE A 115 10.78 1.98 23.35
CA ILE A 115 11.17 1.74 21.95
C ILE A 115 10.10 0.95 21.21
N PHE A 116 9.54 -0.09 21.83
CA PHE A 116 8.47 -0.86 21.24
C PHE A 116 7.26 0.01 20.90
N PHE A 117 6.76 0.81 21.84
CA PHE A 117 5.60 1.67 21.60
C PHE A 117 5.90 2.83 20.63
N SER A 118 7.11 3.38 20.67
CA SER A 118 7.58 4.39 19.71
C SER A 118 7.54 3.87 18.27
N LEU A 119 8.13 2.69 18.04
CA LEU A 119 8.18 2.08 16.72
C LEU A 119 6.80 1.59 16.26
N LEU A 120 5.98 1.06 17.17
CA LEU A 120 4.59 0.71 16.88
C LEU A 120 3.78 1.95 16.42
N PHE A 121 3.96 3.09 17.10
CA PHE A 121 3.29 4.34 16.71
C PHE A 121 3.80 4.85 15.34
N CYS A 122 5.09 4.70 15.06
CA CYS A 122 5.67 5.00 13.74
C CYS A 122 5.04 4.13 12.63
N VAL A 123 4.90 2.82 12.85
CA VAL A 123 4.24 1.92 11.89
C VAL A 123 2.76 2.29 11.69
N TYR A 124 2.05 2.61 12.77
CA TYR A 124 0.64 3.02 12.70
C TYR A 124 0.45 4.29 11.88
N THR A 125 1.21 5.34 12.19
CA THR A 125 1.15 6.65 11.50
C THR A 125 1.54 6.53 10.04
N SER A 126 2.64 5.83 9.73
CA SER A 126 3.08 5.54 8.37
C SER A 126 2.01 4.80 7.56
N SER A 127 1.45 3.72 8.13
CA SER A 127 0.39 2.94 7.48
C SER A 127 -0.87 3.77 7.21
N HIS A 128 -1.23 4.66 8.13
CA HIS A 128 -2.35 5.58 7.94
C HIS A 128 -2.15 6.49 6.72
N PHE A 129 -1.00 7.19 6.65
CA PHE A 129 -0.72 8.10 5.54
C PHE A 129 -0.63 7.38 4.19
N PHE A 130 0.01 6.20 4.14
CA PHE A 130 0.09 5.41 2.92
C PHE A 130 -1.30 5.00 2.38
N LEU A 131 -2.19 4.55 3.27
CA LEU A 131 -3.55 4.14 2.88
C LEU A 131 -4.47 5.34 2.58
N GLU A 132 -4.15 6.50 3.13
CA GLU A 132 -4.85 7.75 2.82
C GLU A 132 -4.59 8.20 1.39
N ILE A 133 -3.33 8.18 0.94
CA ILE A 133 -2.92 8.55 -0.43
C ILE A 133 -3.65 7.70 -1.49
N ILE A 134 -3.91 6.43 -1.20
CA ILE A 134 -4.57 5.51 -2.14
C ILE A 134 -6.10 5.58 -2.10
N SER A 135 -6.69 6.22 -1.09
CA SER A 135 -8.14 6.23 -0.86
C SER A 135 -8.76 4.81 -0.81
N TYR A 136 -8.06 3.85 -0.20
CA TYR A 136 -8.55 2.47 -0.11
C TYR A 136 -9.80 2.38 0.78
N GLU A 137 -10.79 1.55 0.46
CA GLU A 137 -12.05 1.48 1.22
C GLU A 137 -11.87 0.85 2.61
N ARG A 138 -11.02 -0.18 2.73
CA ARG A 138 -10.81 -0.95 3.97
C ARG A 138 -9.55 -0.55 4.75
N LYS A 139 -9.29 0.75 4.90
CA LYS A 139 -8.06 1.29 5.53
C LYS A 139 -7.78 0.67 6.91
N ARG A 140 -8.81 0.62 7.77
CA ARG A 140 -8.66 0.14 9.16
C ARG A 140 -8.15 -1.30 9.25
N MET A 141 -8.67 -2.20 8.43
CA MET A 141 -8.25 -3.61 8.43
C MET A 141 -6.78 -3.75 8.05
N LEU A 142 -6.34 -3.01 7.03
CA LEU A 142 -4.96 -3.02 6.56
C LEU A 142 -3.99 -2.45 7.59
N ILE A 143 -4.38 -1.39 8.32
CA ILE A 143 -3.57 -0.86 9.44
C ILE A 143 -3.40 -1.90 10.55
N VAL A 144 -4.48 -2.60 10.92
CA VAL A 144 -4.40 -3.67 11.93
C VAL A 144 -3.46 -4.79 11.48
N ILE A 145 -3.55 -5.23 10.22
CA ILE A 145 -2.66 -6.26 9.68
C ILE A 145 -1.20 -5.79 9.70
N SER A 146 -0.94 -4.55 9.25
CA SER A 146 0.40 -3.95 9.26
C SER A 146 1.02 -3.93 10.67
N ASN A 147 0.25 -3.51 11.67
CA ASN A 147 0.71 -3.51 13.06
C ASN A 147 0.95 -4.93 13.61
N MET A 148 0.09 -5.89 13.25
CA MET A 148 0.31 -7.29 13.64
C MET A 148 1.60 -7.85 13.04
N ILE A 149 1.90 -7.51 11.79
CA ILE A 149 3.16 -7.89 11.14
C ILE A 149 4.36 -7.27 11.85
N TYR A 150 4.28 -6.00 12.24
CA TYR A 150 5.33 -5.37 13.05
C TYR A 150 5.57 -6.14 14.37
N ILE A 151 4.50 -6.45 15.11
CA ILE A 151 4.58 -7.17 16.39
C ILE A 151 5.29 -8.52 16.19
N ILE A 152 4.86 -9.28 15.18
CA ILE A 152 5.45 -10.60 14.87
C ILE A 152 6.92 -10.44 14.47
N ALA A 153 7.24 -9.51 13.59
CA ALA A 153 8.62 -9.28 13.13
C ALA A 153 9.54 -8.86 14.29
N PHE A 154 9.06 -7.97 15.16
CA PHE A 154 9.79 -7.49 16.32
C PHE A 154 10.11 -8.61 17.31
N PHE A 155 9.10 -9.38 17.74
CA PHE A 155 9.32 -10.50 18.66
C PHE A 155 10.12 -11.62 18.02
N SER A 156 9.93 -11.89 16.73
CA SER A 156 10.73 -12.89 16.02
C SER A 156 12.21 -12.51 15.99
N ALA A 157 12.54 -11.24 15.71
CA ALA A 157 13.91 -10.76 15.73
C ALA A 157 14.51 -10.81 17.14
N PHE A 158 13.74 -10.38 18.14
CA PHE A 158 14.13 -10.41 19.55
C PHE A 158 14.44 -11.83 20.04
N ILE A 159 13.55 -12.80 19.79
CA ILE A 159 13.74 -14.20 20.19
C ILE A 159 14.93 -14.81 19.46
N ASN A 160 15.07 -14.52 18.16
CA ASN A 160 16.16 -15.08 17.37
C ASN A 160 17.52 -14.64 17.93
N ILE A 161 17.64 -13.38 18.34
CA ILE A 161 18.81 -12.88 19.05
C ILE A 161 19.07 -13.64 20.34
N LEU A 162 18.05 -13.79 21.18
CA LEU A 162 18.22 -14.49 22.45
C LEU A 162 18.65 -15.95 22.26
N ASN A 163 18.30 -16.59 21.14
CA ASN A 163 18.76 -17.94 20.82
C ASN A 163 20.23 -17.99 20.35
N TYR A 164 20.79 -16.87 19.87
CA TYR A 164 22.19 -16.77 19.45
C TYR A 164 23.15 -16.50 20.62
N PHE A 165 22.61 -16.12 21.78
CA PHE A 165 23.31 -15.74 23.00
C PHE A 165 23.01 -16.75 24.13
#